data_AF-A0A7W7VTU8-F1
#
_entry.id   AF-A0A7W7VTU8-F1
#
_cell.length_a   1.000
_cell.length_b   1.000
_cell.length_c   1.000
_cell.angle_alpha   90.00
_cell.angle_beta   90.00
_cell.angle_gamma   90.00
#
_symmetry.space_group_name_H-M   'P 1'
#
loop_
_entity.id
_entity.type
_entity.pdbx_description
1 polymer ?
#
loop_
_entity_poly.entity_id
_entity_poly.type
_entity_poly.pdbx_seq_one_letter_code
_entity_poly.pdbx_strand_id
1 'polypeptide(L)'
;MARGHGRILTSVWEDSDFLALTQEQQRLYLFLISQPNLNHAGLLPLTLRRWTRKAAGLSFAELDKHLAALDETRFIVVDDDTEELLVRSFVRNDGVWKQPKVMGAMVSGAMEISSRHLRQALLDEMDRIPLDELSDEPAKLRTGTGPSIRQQVAEHIETLRRAFRKPDGTPPERATPGGIESPSRTPSATPSDTHAEGHREPSTRAGAGAHDARAPLPLSPAPNPSPIQDVVATVVDIRPADARPAEPRRLDVEQACTLLADLIEANGSRRPAITQQWRDEARRMIDRDSIPLEDVLAAIRWSQADPFWRANILSMPKLRKQYDTLRLQAQRKGNPSSGLAATGTDARVAEHYALKAQMVALYNATETR
;
A
#
# COMPACT_ATOMS: atom_id res chain seq x y z
N MET A 1 -1.30 2.42 5.28
CA MET A 1 -2.73 2.15 4.93
C MET A 1 -2.82 0.66 4.63
N ALA A 2 -3.91 -0.05 4.93
CA ALA A 2 -3.96 -1.50 4.68
C ALA A 2 -3.85 -1.82 3.16
N ARG A 3 -3.03 -2.81 2.80
CA ARG A 3 -2.83 -3.24 1.40
C ARG A 3 -4.07 -4.00 0.92
N GLY A 4 -4.82 -3.40 -0.01
CA GLY A 4 -6.08 -3.94 -0.52
C GLY A 4 -5.95 -4.80 -1.78
N HIS A 5 -4.81 -4.76 -2.46
CA HIS A 5 -4.48 -5.54 -3.66
C HIS A 5 -2.96 -5.66 -3.81
N GLY A 6 -2.49 -6.62 -4.60
CA GLY A 6 -1.14 -6.66 -5.13
C GLY A 6 -1.05 -6.04 -6.52
N ARG A 7 0.07 -5.40 -6.86
CA ARG A 7 0.36 -4.96 -8.24
C ARG A 7 1.03 -6.11 -9.00
N ILE A 8 0.49 -6.45 -10.17
CA ILE A 8 1.12 -7.37 -11.13
C ILE A 8 1.44 -6.53 -12.37
N LEU A 9 2.69 -6.57 -12.83
CA LEU A 9 3.10 -5.93 -14.08
C LEU A 9 2.80 -6.87 -15.25
N THR A 10 2.30 -6.36 -16.37
CA THR A 10 2.02 -7.18 -17.57
C THR A 10 3.30 -7.78 -18.16
N SER A 11 4.43 -7.08 -18.03
CA SER A 11 5.75 -7.54 -18.46
C SER A 11 6.27 -8.77 -17.69
N VAL A 12 5.60 -9.21 -16.61
CA VAL A 12 5.96 -10.47 -15.92
C VAL A 12 5.76 -11.69 -16.84
N TRP A 13 4.92 -11.57 -17.87
CA TRP A 13 4.69 -12.60 -18.89
C TRP A 13 5.69 -12.52 -20.06
N GLU A 14 6.64 -11.60 -20.01
CA GLU A 14 7.74 -11.40 -20.97
C GLU A 14 9.12 -11.65 -20.32
N ASP A 15 9.13 -11.90 -19.00
CA ASP A 15 10.31 -12.14 -18.17
C ASP A 15 10.78 -13.59 -18.28
N SER A 16 12.00 -13.81 -18.79
CA SER A 16 12.56 -15.16 -19.01
C SER A 16 12.71 -15.98 -17.73
N ASP A 17 13.04 -15.33 -16.62
CA ASP A 17 13.30 -16.00 -15.35
C ASP A 17 11.95 -16.43 -14.73
N PHE A 18 10.88 -15.64 -14.94
CA PHE A 18 9.53 -15.99 -14.50
C PHE A 18 8.88 -17.05 -15.40
N LEU A 19 9.13 -17.01 -16.72
CA LEU A 19 8.65 -18.01 -17.68
C LEU A 19 9.34 -19.39 -17.51
N ALA A 20 10.51 -19.44 -16.85
CA ALA A 20 11.18 -20.69 -16.48
C ALA A 20 10.54 -21.40 -15.26
N LEU A 21 9.72 -20.71 -14.48
CA LEU A 21 9.02 -21.27 -13.32
C LEU A 21 7.83 -22.16 -13.72
N THR A 22 7.55 -23.19 -12.92
CA THR A 22 6.33 -24.00 -13.08
C THR A 22 5.07 -23.19 -12.75
N GLN A 23 3.90 -23.64 -13.23
CA GLN A 23 2.62 -22.96 -12.99
C GLN A 23 2.33 -22.79 -11.48
N GLU A 24 2.76 -23.73 -10.65
CA GLU A 24 2.59 -23.71 -9.20
C GLU A 24 3.54 -22.69 -8.53
N GLN A 25 4.77 -22.59 -9.02
CA GLN A 25 5.77 -21.60 -8.55
C GLN A 25 5.36 -20.18 -8.94
N GLN A 26 4.93 -19.98 -10.20
CA GLN A 26 4.33 -18.71 -10.66
C GLN A 26 3.12 -18.33 -9.79
N ARG A 27 2.20 -19.27 -9.55
CA ARG A 27 1.04 -19.06 -8.66
C ARG A 27 1.45 -18.70 -7.24
N LEU A 28 2.50 -19.32 -6.70
CA LEU A 28 3.01 -19.02 -5.36
C LEU A 28 3.63 -17.63 -5.28
N TYR A 29 4.44 -17.22 -6.26
CA TYR A 29 4.98 -15.85 -6.33
C TYR A 29 3.87 -14.80 -6.41
N LEU A 30 2.87 -15.00 -7.28
CA LEU A 30 1.70 -14.12 -7.39
C LEU A 30 0.86 -14.08 -6.09
N PHE A 31 0.80 -15.18 -5.35
CA PHE A 31 0.21 -15.24 -4.01
C PHE A 31 1.01 -14.45 -2.97
N LEU A 32 2.35 -14.50 -3.00
CA LEU A 32 3.21 -13.76 -2.06
C LEU A 32 3.09 -12.23 -2.26
N ILE A 33 3.18 -11.72 -3.50
CA ILE A 33 3.09 -10.27 -3.79
C ILE A 33 1.70 -9.64 -3.53
N SER A 34 0.68 -10.49 -3.32
CA SER A 34 -0.70 -10.11 -3.03
C SER A 34 -1.11 -10.30 -1.56
N GLN A 35 -0.20 -10.72 -0.66
CA GLN A 35 -0.52 -10.82 0.77
C GLN A 35 -0.87 -9.43 1.39
N PRO A 36 -1.88 -9.36 2.28
CA PRO A 36 -2.32 -8.09 2.88
C PRO A 36 -1.34 -7.53 3.93
N ASN A 37 -0.42 -8.38 4.42
CA ASN A 37 0.61 -8.06 5.42
C ASN A 37 2.03 -8.00 4.83
N LEU A 38 2.16 -7.95 3.50
CA LEU A 38 3.42 -7.64 2.81
C LEU A 38 3.76 -6.16 3.06
N ASN A 39 4.87 -5.88 3.75
CA ASN A 39 5.26 -4.51 4.07
C ASN A 39 5.96 -3.81 2.88
N HIS A 40 6.24 -2.51 2.99
CA HIS A 40 6.81 -1.73 1.88
C HIS A 40 8.24 -2.13 1.47
N ALA A 41 8.96 -2.89 2.30
CA ALA A 41 10.27 -3.47 1.98
C ALA A 41 10.18 -4.84 1.28
N GLY A 42 8.99 -5.42 1.17
CA GLY A 42 8.79 -6.76 0.61
C GLY A 42 8.88 -7.89 1.64
N LEU A 43 8.92 -7.57 2.94
CA LEU A 43 8.97 -8.55 4.03
C LEU A 43 7.61 -9.23 4.27
N LEU A 44 7.65 -10.54 4.51
CA LEU A 44 6.56 -11.37 5.02
C LEU A 44 7.06 -12.33 6.10
N PRO A 45 6.25 -12.64 7.13
CA PRO A 45 6.48 -13.79 8.00
C PRO A 45 6.06 -15.11 7.30
N LEU A 46 6.84 -16.18 7.52
CA LEU A 46 6.65 -17.53 6.97
C LEU A 46 5.47 -18.27 7.62
N THR A 47 4.26 -17.77 7.38
CA THR A 47 3.03 -18.36 7.96
C THR A 47 2.57 -19.64 7.22
N LEU A 48 3.47 -20.62 7.04
CA LEU A 48 3.28 -21.84 6.24
C LEU A 48 1.95 -22.57 6.56
N ARG A 49 1.62 -22.73 7.85
CA ARG A 49 0.36 -23.36 8.33
C ARG A 49 -0.93 -22.63 7.90
N ARG A 50 -0.81 -21.35 7.54
CA ARG A 50 -1.89 -20.49 7.01
C ARG A 50 -1.91 -20.53 5.48
N TRP A 51 -0.75 -20.63 4.84
CA TRP A 51 -0.59 -20.67 3.38
C TRP A 51 -1.02 -21.99 2.75
N THR A 52 -0.76 -23.14 3.37
CA THR A 52 -1.29 -24.45 2.90
C THR A 52 -2.82 -24.45 2.79
N ARG A 53 -3.51 -23.71 3.68
CA ARG A 53 -4.98 -23.52 3.64
C ARG A 53 -5.48 -22.55 2.54
N LYS A 54 -4.63 -22.12 1.60
CA LYS A 54 -4.98 -21.16 0.52
C LYS A 54 -5.10 -21.79 -0.87
N ALA A 55 -4.85 -23.08 -1.00
CA ALA A 55 -5.19 -23.85 -2.19
C ALA A 55 -5.66 -25.26 -1.78
N ALA A 56 -6.56 -25.87 -2.54
CA ALA A 56 -6.89 -27.28 -2.36
C ALA A 56 -5.68 -28.15 -2.72
N GLY A 57 -5.46 -29.24 -1.99
CA GLY A 57 -4.35 -30.18 -2.20
C GLY A 57 -2.99 -29.76 -1.64
N LEU A 58 -2.72 -28.45 -1.49
CA LEU A 58 -1.39 -27.93 -1.12
C LEU A 58 -0.90 -28.40 0.27
N SER A 59 0.00 -29.37 0.26
CA SER A 59 0.70 -29.86 1.45
C SER A 59 1.85 -28.93 1.88
N PHE A 60 2.42 -29.20 3.06
CA PHE A 60 3.62 -28.51 3.51
C PHE A 60 4.83 -28.81 2.62
N ALA A 61 5.04 -30.06 2.24
CA ALA A 61 6.19 -30.47 1.43
C ALA A 61 6.17 -29.88 0.01
N GLU A 62 4.98 -29.68 -0.57
CA GLU A 62 4.85 -28.96 -1.85
C GLU A 62 5.10 -27.46 -1.67
N LEU A 63 4.50 -26.83 -0.65
CA LEU A 63 4.73 -25.41 -0.37
C LEU A 63 6.23 -25.11 -0.13
N ASP A 64 6.88 -25.94 0.67
CA ASP A 64 8.31 -25.90 0.98
C ASP A 64 9.17 -26.03 -0.29
N LYS A 65 8.95 -27.07 -1.09
CA LYS A 65 9.58 -27.27 -2.40
C LYS A 65 9.37 -26.08 -3.35
N HIS A 66 8.19 -25.46 -3.36
CA HIS A 66 7.92 -24.29 -4.20
C HIS A 66 8.58 -23.01 -3.66
N LEU A 67 8.73 -22.85 -2.35
CA LEU A 67 9.49 -21.75 -1.74
C LEU A 67 10.98 -21.89 -2.06
N ALA A 68 11.57 -23.05 -1.81
CA ALA A 68 12.99 -23.33 -2.12
C ALA A 68 13.33 -23.06 -3.60
N ALA A 69 12.44 -23.42 -4.53
CA ALA A 69 12.65 -23.13 -5.95
C ALA A 69 12.53 -21.64 -6.31
N LEU A 70 11.68 -20.86 -5.61
CA LEU A 70 11.61 -19.39 -5.78
C LEU A 70 12.80 -18.67 -5.13
N ASP A 71 13.42 -19.28 -4.13
CA ASP A 71 14.66 -18.82 -3.48
C ASP A 71 15.87 -19.05 -4.39
N GLU A 72 16.04 -20.29 -4.89
CA GLU A 72 17.09 -20.68 -5.84
C GLU A 72 17.06 -19.84 -7.13
N THR A 73 15.86 -19.57 -7.66
CA THR A 73 15.67 -18.68 -8.83
C THR A 73 15.73 -17.18 -8.48
N ARG A 74 15.89 -16.83 -7.19
CA ARG A 74 16.06 -15.46 -6.67
C ARG A 74 14.86 -14.53 -6.92
N PHE A 75 13.65 -15.07 -6.92
CA PHE A 75 12.41 -14.29 -6.82
C PHE A 75 12.14 -13.82 -5.38
N ILE A 76 12.49 -14.66 -4.41
CA ILE A 76 12.43 -14.37 -2.98
C ILE A 76 13.81 -14.59 -2.33
N VAL A 77 13.93 -14.28 -1.04
CA VAL A 77 14.89 -14.92 -0.12
C VAL A 77 14.12 -15.42 1.10
N VAL A 78 14.47 -16.61 1.59
CA VAL A 78 13.87 -17.27 2.78
C VAL A 78 14.88 -17.32 3.92
N ASP A 79 14.40 -17.19 5.16
CA ASP A 79 15.19 -17.36 6.39
C ASP A 79 14.34 -18.08 7.44
N ASP A 80 14.50 -19.40 7.54
CA ASP A 80 13.71 -20.25 8.45
C ASP A 80 14.06 -20.05 9.94
N ASP A 81 15.32 -19.69 10.25
CA ASP A 81 15.78 -19.40 11.62
C ASP A 81 15.03 -18.20 12.24
N THR A 82 14.58 -17.26 11.42
CA THR A 82 13.81 -16.07 11.84
C THR A 82 12.32 -16.14 11.50
N GLU A 83 11.86 -17.19 10.81
CA GLU A 83 10.53 -17.28 10.18
C GLU A 83 10.22 -16.11 9.21
N GLU A 84 11.20 -15.62 8.45
CA GLU A 84 11.06 -14.45 7.55
C GLU A 84 11.26 -14.77 6.05
N LEU A 85 10.62 -13.97 5.18
CA LEU A 85 10.72 -14.04 3.73
C LEU A 85 10.78 -12.63 3.12
N LEU A 86 11.70 -12.39 2.19
CA LEU A 86 11.81 -11.15 1.43
C LEU A 86 11.43 -11.38 -0.05
N VAL A 87 10.46 -10.64 -0.58
CA VAL A 87 10.22 -10.58 -2.03
C VAL A 87 11.21 -9.57 -2.65
N ARG A 88 12.27 -10.08 -3.28
CA ARG A 88 13.45 -9.28 -3.69
C ARG A 88 13.11 -8.09 -4.59
N SER A 89 12.38 -8.35 -5.69
CA SER A 89 12.05 -7.32 -6.69
C SER A 89 10.95 -6.34 -6.27
N PHE A 90 10.36 -6.51 -5.08
CA PHE A 90 9.12 -5.85 -4.67
C PHE A 90 9.20 -4.32 -4.69
N VAL A 91 10.24 -3.73 -4.08
CA VAL A 91 10.43 -2.28 -4.02
C VAL A 91 10.46 -1.67 -5.42
N ARG A 92 11.10 -2.36 -6.38
CA ARG A 92 11.22 -1.94 -7.79
C ARG A 92 9.90 -2.10 -8.55
N ASN A 93 9.23 -3.24 -8.41
CA ASN A 93 8.03 -3.61 -9.18
C ASN A 93 6.71 -3.00 -8.68
N ASP A 94 6.52 -2.87 -7.36
CA ASP A 94 5.35 -2.20 -6.76
C ASP A 94 5.44 -0.66 -6.89
N GLY A 95 6.59 -0.14 -7.34
CA GLY A 95 6.83 1.27 -7.65
C GLY A 95 7.16 2.13 -6.41
N VAL A 96 7.57 1.51 -5.30
CA VAL A 96 7.86 2.16 -4.02
C VAL A 96 8.94 3.24 -4.18
N TRP A 97 10.02 2.93 -4.90
CA TRP A 97 11.14 3.86 -5.16
C TRP A 97 10.76 5.12 -5.92
N LYS A 98 9.65 5.13 -6.68
CA LYS A 98 9.16 6.32 -7.40
C LYS A 98 8.45 7.33 -6.49
N GLN A 99 8.29 7.03 -5.20
CA GLN A 99 7.53 7.83 -4.25
C GLN A 99 8.30 8.03 -2.92
N PRO A 100 8.95 9.18 -2.68
CA PRO A 100 9.78 9.41 -1.48
C PRO A 100 9.08 9.06 -0.15
N LYS A 101 7.80 9.43 0.00
CA LYS A 101 7.03 9.12 1.22
C LYS A 101 6.78 7.62 1.43
N VAL A 102 6.76 6.83 0.36
CA VAL A 102 6.65 5.36 0.42
C VAL A 102 8.02 4.74 0.62
N MET A 103 9.10 5.32 0.09
CA MET A 103 10.48 4.95 0.46
C MET A 103 10.77 5.18 1.95
N GLY A 104 10.30 6.28 2.54
CA GLY A 104 10.38 6.47 3.99
C GLY A 104 9.69 5.35 4.77
N ALA A 105 8.49 4.93 4.34
CA ALA A 105 7.77 3.81 4.94
C ALA A 105 8.41 2.44 4.64
N MET A 106 9.11 2.29 3.50
CA MET A 106 9.94 1.14 3.16
C MET A 106 11.11 1.02 4.13
N VAL A 107 11.86 2.11 4.34
CA VAL A 107 12.97 2.14 5.31
C VAL A 107 12.46 1.81 6.72
N SER A 108 11.30 2.31 7.15
CA SER A 108 10.69 1.91 8.42
C SER A 108 10.38 0.41 8.49
N GLY A 109 9.71 -0.14 7.46
CA GLY A 109 9.40 -1.58 7.39
C GLY A 109 10.63 -2.48 7.23
N ALA A 110 11.73 -1.95 6.70
CA ALA A 110 12.99 -2.68 6.62
C ALA A 110 13.64 -2.85 8.01
N MET A 111 13.44 -1.91 8.94
CA MET A 111 13.92 -2.06 10.32
C MET A 111 13.20 -3.18 11.09
N GLU A 112 12.06 -3.67 10.58
CA GLU A 112 11.32 -4.81 11.13
C GLU A 112 12.00 -6.16 10.78
N ILE A 113 12.87 -6.21 9.76
CA ILE A 113 13.57 -7.42 9.31
C ILE A 113 14.57 -7.86 10.39
N SER A 114 14.42 -9.08 10.92
CA SER A 114 15.33 -9.69 11.89
C SER A 114 16.54 -10.32 11.21
N SER A 115 16.33 -11.00 10.08
CA SER A 115 17.37 -11.72 9.36
C SER A 115 18.48 -10.82 8.83
N ARG A 116 19.73 -11.19 9.11
CA ARG A 116 20.91 -10.56 8.49
C ARG A 116 21.02 -10.87 6.99
N HIS A 117 20.49 -12.01 6.56
CA HIS A 117 20.51 -12.42 5.15
C HIS A 117 19.52 -11.59 4.32
N LEU A 118 18.27 -11.47 4.79
CA LEU A 118 17.25 -10.65 4.14
C LEU A 118 17.64 -9.16 4.11
N ARG A 119 18.26 -8.64 5.19
CA ARG A 119 18.81 -7.27 5.21
C ARG A 119 19.84 -7.04 4.10
N GLN A 120 20.76 -7.97 3.87
CA GLN A 120 21.72 -7.88 2.77
C GLN A 120 21.02 -7.95 1.41
N ALA A 121 20.14 -8.93 1.21
CA ALA A 121 19.40 -9.10 -0.04
C ALA A 121 18.54 -7.88 -0.42
N LEU A 122 18.04 -7.12 0.56
CA LEU A 122 17.35 -5.86 0.34
C LEU A 122 18.30 -4.74 -0.09
N LEU A 123 19.50 -4.63 0.48
CA LEU A 123 20.52 -3.67 0.02
C LEU A 123 20.93 -3.95 -1.44
N ASP A 124 21.16 -5.21 -1.77
CA ASP A 124 21.52 -5.66 -3.13
C ASP A 124 20.43 -5.31 -4.18
N GLU A 125 19.17 -5.12 -3.75
CA GLU A 125 18.07 -4.66 -4.59
C GLU A 125 17.85 -3.14 -4.54
N MET A 126 18.35 -2.41 -3.52
CA MET A 126 18.41 -0.94 -3.54
C MET A 126 19.46 -0.43 -4.51
N ASP A 127 20.59 -1.13 -4.62
CA ASP A 127 21.66 -0.81 -5.59
C ASP A 127 21.21 -1.04 -7.05
N ARG A 128 20.03 -1.63 -7.27
CA ARG A 128 19.37 -1.85 -8.57
C ARG A 128 18.26 -0.85 -8.90
N ILE A 129 18.14 0.24 -8.13
CA ILE A 129 17.16 1.32 -8.38
C ILE A 129 17.76 2.35 -9.37
N PRO A 130 17.13 2.59 -10.54
CA PRO A 130 17.60 3.60 -11.49
C PRO A 130 17.20 5.01 -11.02
N LEU A 131 18.04 5.60 -10.17
CA LEU A 131 17.84 6.94 -9.59
C LEU A 131 17.88 8.06 -10.65
N ASP A 132 18.44 7.78 -11.82
CA ASP A 132 18.45 8.64 -13.00
C ASP A 132 17.04 8.87 -13.58
N GLU A 133 16.14 7.88 -13.53
CA GLU A 133 14.71 8.07 -13.91
C GLU A 133 13.97 9.07 -13.01
N LEU A 134 14.49 9.39 -11.82
CA LEU A 134 13.84 10.31 -10.89
C LEU A 134 14.13 11.77 -11.23
N SER A 135 13.11 12.62 -11.10
CA SER A 135 13.27 14.07 -11.26
C SER A 135 14.26 14.64 -10.24
N ASP A 136 15.22 15.40 -10.76
CA ASP A 136 16.16 16.18 -9.96
C ASP A 136 15.71 17.65 -9.77
N GLU A 137 14.49 18.00 -10.19
CA GLU A 137 13.93 19.32 -9.90
C GLU A 137 13.72 19.48 -8.38
N PRO A 138 14.22 20.58 -7.76
CA PRO A 138 14.11 20.79 -6.33
C PRO A 138 12.66 21.13 -5.93
N ALA A 139 12.17 20.50 -4.87
CA ALA A 139 10.76 20.59 -4.47
C ALA A 139 10.36 22.00 -4.03
N LYS A 140 9.22 22.52 -4.51
CA LYS A 140 8.69 23.84 -4.12
C LYS A 140 7.97 23.75 -2.77
N LEU A 141 8.56 24.33 -1.72
CA LEU A 141 8.00 24.41 -0.36
C LEU A 141 7.51 25.84 -0.05
N ARG A 142 6.71 26.00 1.00
CA ARG A 142 6.20 27.33 1.44
C ARG A 142 7.29 28.24 2.02
N THR A 143 8.45 27.69 2.35
CA THR A 143 9.62 28.36 2.97
C THR A 143 10.82 28.47 2.03
N GLY A 144 10.69 28.08 0.76
CA GLY A 144 11.79 28.06 -0.21
C GLY A 144 11.81 26.77 -1.03
N THR A 145 12.99 26.38 -1.50
CA THR A 145 13.21 25.13 -2.25
C THR A 145 13.74 24.02 -1.33
N GLY A 146 13.21 22.81 -1.47
CA GLY A 146 13.65 21.60 -0.78
C GLY A 146 14.32 20.59 -1.73
N PRO A 147 14.76 19.43 -1.21
CA PRO A 147 15.46 18.43 -2.01
C PRO A 147 14.61 17.86 -3.15
N SER A 148 15.27 17.44 -4.23
CA SER A 148 14.60 16.80 -5.36
C SER A 148 14.04 15.42 -5.02
N ILE A 149 13.24 14.83 -5.92
CA ILE A 149 12.73 13.46 -5.73
C ILE A 149 13.90 12.47 -5.72
N ARG A 150 14.85 12.64 -6.64
CA ARG A 150 16.10 11.87 -6.70
C ARG A 150 16.88 11.93 -5.38
N GLN A 151 17.08 13.13 -4.84
CA GLN A 151 17.81 13.34 -3.59
C GLN A 151 17.13 12.68 -2.38
N GLN A 152 15.81 12.83 -2.22
CA GLN A 152 15.06 12.20 -1.12
C GLN A 152 15.13 10.67 -1.17
N VAL A 153 15.05 10.06 -2.36
CA VAL A 153 15.15 8.60 -2.51
C VAL A 153 16.57 8.10 -2.24
N ALA A 154 17.60 8.83 -2.70
CA ALA A 154 18.99 8.52 -2.39
C ALA A 154 19.29 8.61 -0.88
N GLU A 155 18.76 9.62 -0.19
CA GLU A 155 18.88 9.77 1.28
C GLU A 155 18.22 8.62 2.06
N HIS A 156 17.08 8.12 1.58
CA HIS A 156 16.43 6.94 2.15
C HIS A 156 17.25 5.65 1.95
N ILE A 157 17.83 5.45 0.77
CA ILE A 157 18.73 4.30 0.51
C ILE A 157 19.99 4.38 1.39
N GLU A 158 20.60 5.56 1.51
CA GLU A 158 21.79 5.77 2.34
C GLU A 158 21.48 5.61 3.85
N THR A 159 20.30 6.03 4.31
CA THR A 159 19.81 5.74 5.66
C THR A 159 19.72 4.23 5.92
N LEU A 160 19.20 3.46 4.94
CA LEU A 160 19.10 2.00 5.05
C LEU A 160 20.49 1.34 5.08
N ARG A 161 21.41 1.73 4.19
CA ARG A 161 22.80 1.26 4.18
C ARG A 161 23.50 1.50 5.51
N ARG A 162 23.28 2.66 6.14
CA ARG A 162 23.85 2.98 7.47
C ARG A 162 23.27 2.11 8.59
N ALA A 163 21.96 1.89 8.59
CA ALA A 163 21.30 1.08 9.61
C ALA A 163 21.65 -0.42 9.52
N PHE A 164 21.90 -0.92 8.31
CA PHE A 164 22.26 -2.33 8.06
C PHE A 164 23.76 -2.58 7.93
N ARG A 165 24.59 -1.53 8.05
CA ARG A 165 26.05 -1.66 7.98
C ARG A 165 26.52 -2.66 9.04
N LYS A 166 27.31 -3.65 8.62
CA LYS A 166 27.97 -4.58 9.55
C LYS A 166 28.84 -3.75 10.52
N PRO A 167 28.87 -4.08 11.83
CA PRO A 167 29.90 -3.55 12.70
C PRO A 167 31.22 -4.18 12.28
N ASP A 168 32.00 -3.45 11.48
CA ASP A 168 33.29 -3.90 10.93
C ASP A 168 34.32 -4.06 12.07
N GLY A 169 34.38 -5.27 12.62
CA GLY A 169 35.19 -5.64 13.77
C GLY A 169 36.68 -5.83 13.49
N THR A 170 37.29 -4.99 12.65
CA THR A 170 38.74 -5.02 12.38
C THR A 170 39.30 -3.61 12.15
N PRO A 171 40.29 -3.15 12.95
CA PRO A 171 41.10 -1.99 12.59
C PRO A 171 41.92 -2.25 11.31
N PRO A 172 42.33 -1.21 10.56
CA PRO A 172 43.16 -1.40 9.37
C PRO A 172 44.59 -1.78 9.75
N GLU A 173 44.91 -3.08 9.70
CA GLU A 173 46.30 -3.54 9.81
C GLU A 173 47.11 -3.14 8.55
N ARG A 174 48.43 -2.95 8.74
CA ARG A 174 49.28 -2.24 7.77
C ARG A 174 49.52 -3.06 6.51
N ALA A 175 49.30 -2.44 5.35
CA ALA A 175 49.69 -3.00 4.07
C ALA A 175 51.20 -3.26 4.00
N THR A 176 51.59 -4.45 3.55
CA THR A 176 52.95 -4.79 3.08
C THR A 176 52.80 -5.60 1.79
N PRO A 177 53.44 -5.23 0.67
CA PRO A 177 53.18 -5.84 -0.63
C PRO A 177 54.06 -7.07 -0.92
N GLY A 178 53.47 -8.07 -1.54
CA GLY A 178 54.15 -9.24 -2.10
C GLY A 178 53.16 -10.14 -2.82
N GLY A 179 53.29 -10.29 -4.14
CA GLY A 179 52.38 -11.08 -4.96
C GLY A 179 53.08 -12.23 -5.68
N ILE A 180 52.28 -13.09 -6.32
CA ILE A 180 52.65 -13.99 -7.42
C ILE A 180 51.36 -14.29 -8.23
N GLU A 181 51.52 -14.53 -9.53
CA GLU A 181 50.46 -14.59 -10.55
C GLU A 181 49.81 -16.01 -10.61
N SER A 182 48.48 -16.14 -10.80
CA SER A 182 47.75 -16.37 -12.09
C SER A 182 47.93 -17.81 -12.67
N PRO A 183 47.16 -18.33 -13.66
CA PRO A 183 46.04 -17.74 -14.43
C PRO A 183 44.79 -18.64 -14.64
N SER A 184 43.69 -18.08 -15.19
CA SER A 184 42.87 -18.71 -16.28
C SER A 184 41.73 -17.84 -16.86
N ARG A 185 42.03 -17.19 -17.99
CA ARG A 185 41.22 -16.91 -19.21
C ARG A 185 39.70 -16.56 -19.16
N THR A 186 39.45 -15.31 -19.58
CA THR A 186 38.45 -14.74 -20.54
C THR A 186 37.78 -15.67 -21.58
N PRO A 187 36.71 -15.27 -22.32
CA PRO A 187 36.25 -13.91 -22.73
C PRO A 187 34.76 -13.58 -22.35
N SER A 188 34.11 -12.47 -22.72
CA SER A 188 34.25 -11.56 -23.88
C SER A 188 33.77 -10.12 -23.62
N ALA A 189 34.11 -9.19 -24.52
CA ALA A 189 33.67 -7.79 -24.52
C ALA A 189 33.26 -7.33 -25.93
N THR A 190 32.30 -6.40 -26.01
CA THR A 190 31.79 -5.82 -27.26
C THR A 190 32.38 -4.41 -27.46
N PRO A 191 32.93 -4.07 -28.64
CA PRO A 191 33.42 -2.72 -28.90
C PRO A 191 32.29 -1.75 -29.28
N SER A 192 32.48 -0.48 -28.94
CA SER A 192 31.78 0.63 -29.60
C SER A 192 32.48 0.96 -30.92
N ASP A 193 31.74 1.44 -31.91
CA ASP A 193 32.19 2.64 -32.63
C ASP A 193 31.02 3.42 -33.25
N THR A 194 31.27 4.68 -33.64
CA THR A 194 30.23 5.66 -34.04
C THR A 194 30.46 6.16 -35.46
N HIS A 195 29.40 6.34 -36.26
CA HIS A 195 29.33 7.39 -37.30
C HIS A 195 27.88 7.71 -37.71
N ALA A 196 27.68 8.83 -38.41
CA ALA A 196 26.37 9.47 -38.60
C ALA A 196 26.13 9.96 -40.05
N GLU A 197 24.86 10.29 -40.32
CA GLU A 197 24.30 10.99 -41.49
C GLU A 197 24.35 10.30 -42.88
N GLY A 198 23.29 10.51 -43.69
CA GLY A 198 23.23 10.05 -45.08
C GLY A 198 21.80 9.87 -45.64
N HIS A 199 21.18 10.94 -46.16
CA HIS A 199 19.95 10.82 -46.95
C HIS A 199 20.23 10.25 -48.36
N ARG A 200 19.39 9.30 -48.84
CA ARG A 200 18.55 9.45 -50.06
C ARG A 200 17.88 8.13 -50.54
N GLU A 201 16.70 8.31 -51.14
CA GLU A 201 16.03 7.41 -52.11
C GLU A 201 16.91 7.14 -53.36
N PRO A 202 16.72 6.07 -54.18
CA PRO A 202 15.43 5.85 -54.90
C PRO A 202 15.02 4.44 -55.44
N SER A 203 13.69 4.26 -55.54
CA SER A 203 12.91 3.81 -56.73
C SER A 203 13.12 2.44 -57.44
N THR A 204 12.01 2.00 -58.07
CA THR A 204 11.81 1.03 -59.18
C THR A 204 11.49 -0.46 -58.88
N ARG A 205 10.73 -1.21 -59.72
CA ARG A 205 9.60 -0.88 -60.64
C ARG A 205 8.98 -2.18 -61.26
N ALA A 206 7.73 -2.52 -60.92
CA ALA A 206 6.77 -3.30 -61.73
C ALA A 206 5.40 -3.36 -60.99
N GLY A 207 4.21 -3.41 -61.60
CA GLY A 207 3.85 -3.36 -63.03
C GLY A 207 3.09 -4.60 -63.53
N ALA A 208 1.84 -4.56 -64.03
CA ALA A 208 0.59 -3.84 -63.69
C ALA A 208 -0.47 -4.11 -64.79
N GLY A 209 -1.78 -4.03 -64.46
CA GLY A 209 -2.91 -4.10 -65.41
C GLY A 209 -3.81 -5.34 -65.22
N ALA A 210 -5.07 -5.38 -65.67
CA ALA A 210 -5.98 -4.33 -66.17
C ALA A 210 -7.42 -4.93 -66.19
N HIS A 211 -8.56 -4.21 -66.23
CA HIS A 211 -8.87 -2.76 -66.21
C HIS A 211 -9.91 -2.50 -65.08
N ASP A 212 -10.90 -1.58 -65.03
CA ASP A 212 -11.48 -0.57 -65.93
C ASP A 212 -12.05 0.62 -65.10
N ALA A 213 -12.91 1.48 -65.66
CA ALA A 213 -13.15 2.84 -65.16
C ALA A 213 -14.61 3.24 -64.85
N ARG A 214 -14.83 3.98 -63.74
CA ARG A 214 -15.14 5.43 -63.73
C ARG A 214 -15.43 5.96 -62.31
N ALA A 215 -15.10 7.23 -62.06
CA ALA A 215 -15.52 7.99 -60.85
C ALA A 215 -16.76 8.86 -61.15
N PRO A 216 -17.53 9.29 -60.12
CA PRO A 216 -17.21 10.56 -59.44
C PRO A 216 -17.38 10.55 -57.89
N LEU A 217 -17.34 11.74 -57.29
CA LEU A 217 -17.22 12.03 -55.83
C LEU A 217 -18.56 11.98 -55.04
N PRO A 218 -18.54 12.02 -53.69
CA PRO A 218 -19.58 11.39 -52.85
C PRO A 218 -20.69 12.31 -52.31
N LEU A 219 -21.78 11.68 -51.86
CA LEU A 219 -22.83 12.27 -51.01
C LEU A 219 -23.29 11.26 -49.96
N SER A 220 -23.58 11.73 -48.75
CA SER A 220 -24.23 10.96 -47.68
C SER A 220 -25.76 10.95 -47.83
N PRO A 221 -26.46 9.92 -47.33
CA PRO A 221 -27.86 10.04 -46.94
C PRO A 221 -28.10 9.77 -45.44
N ALA A 222 -29.20 10.32 -44.93
CA ALA A 222 -29.71 10.15 -43.57
C ALA A 222 -30.81 9.03 -43.52
N PRO A 223 -31.41 8.69 -42.36
CA PRO A 223 -32.18 7.45 -42.20
C PRO A 223 -33.63 7.51 -42.72
N ASN A 224 -34.25 6.35 -42.89
CA ASN A 224 -35.68 6.18 -43.17
C ASN A 224 -36.17 4.79 -42.62
N PRO A 225 -37.47 4.41 -42.66
CA PRO A 225 -38.18 4.15 -41.40
C PRO A 225 -38.84 2.75 -41.25
N SER A 226 -39.47 2.52 -40.09
CA SER A 226 -40.11 1.27 -39.67
C SER A 226 -41.47 0.97 -40.34
N PRO A 227 -41.86 -0.32 -40.48
CA PRO A 227 -43.25 -0.77 -40.66
C PRO A 227 -43.91 -1.24 -39.35
N ILE A 228 -45.26 -1.36 -39.38
CA ILE A 228 -46.20 -1.67 -38.29
C ILE A 228 -47.41 -2.41 -38.93
N GLN A 229 -48.21 -3.33 -38.34
CA GLN A 229 -48.34 -3.84 -36.96
C GLN A 229 -47.81 -5.31 -36.89
N ASP A 230 -48.41 -6.40 -36.37
CA ASP A 230 -49.70 -6.69 -35.69
C ASP A 230 -49.61 -7.86 -34.68
N VAL A 231 -50.72 -8.20 -34.00
CA VAL A 231 -50.72 -8.86 -32.66
C VAL A 231 -51.50 -10.18 -32.58
N VAL A 232 -50.96 -11.15 -31.84
CA VAL A 232 -51.73 -12.14 -31.06
C VAL A 232 -51.05 -12.35 -29.70
N ALA A 233 -51.85 -12.50 -28.63
CA ALA A 233 -51.40 -12.23 -27.27
C ALA A 233 -51.17 -13.47 -26.39
N THR A 234 -50.10 -13.44 -25.60
CA THR A 234 -49.97 -14.19 -24.33
C THR A 234 -49.95 -13.18 -23.19
N VAL A 235 -50.90 -13.31 -22.25
CA VAL A 235 -51.00 -12.41 -21.10
C VAL A 235 -49.93 -12.77 -20.06
N VAL A 236 -48.95 -11.90 -19.90
CA VAL A 236 -48.01 -11.89 -18.77
C VAL A 236 -48.26 -10.60 -17.98
N ASP A 237 -48.31 -10.71 -16.65
CA ASP A 237 -48.57 -9.62 -15.71
C ASP A 237 -47.44 -8.55 -15.77
N ILE A 238 -47.58 -7.58 -16.67
CA ILE A 238 -46.74 -6.37 -16.68
C ILE A 238 -47.18 -5.47 -15.53
N ARG A 239 -46.68 -5.81 -14.34
CA ARG A 239 -46.72 -4.89 -13.20
C ARG A 239 -46.02 -3.59 -13.63
N PRO A 240 -46.64 -2.41 -13.41
CA PRO A 240 -46.01 -1.15 -13.76
C PRO A 240 -44.69 -1.03 -12.97
N ALA A 241 -43.60 -0.70 -13.67
CA ALA A 241 -42.29 -0.54 -13.05
C ALA A 241 -42.39 0.45 -11.89
N ASP A 242 -41.89 0.07 -10.71
CA ASP A 242 -42.16 0.75 -9.45
C ASP A 242 -41.91 2.26 -9.53
N ALA A 243 -43.01 3.02 -9.65
CA ALA A 243 -43.10 4.38 -9.18
C ALA A 243 -42.96 4.35 -7.66
N ARG A 244 -41.71 4.18 -7.19
CA ARG A 244 -41.37 4.09 -5.77
C ARG A 244 -42.11 5.21 -5.04
N PRO A 245 -42.91 4.90 -4.00
CA PRO A 245 -43.51 5.93 -3.18
C PRO A 245 -42.41 6.90 -2.77
N ALA A 246 -42.61 8.19 -3.01
CA ALA A 246 -41.63 9.19 -2.63
C ALA A 246 -41.47 9.10 -1.11
N GLU A 247 -40.37 8.48 -0.65
CA GLU A 247 -40.15 8.19 0.76
C GLU A 247 -40.39 9.48 1.55
N PRO A 248 -41.16 9.43 2.67
CA PRO A 248 -41.41 10.61 3.47
C PRO A 248 -40.07 11.24 3.81
N ARG A 249 -39.84 12.48 3.35
CA ARG A 249 -38.52 13.13 3.34
C ARG A 249 -37.86 12.92 4.69
N ARG A 250 -36.82 12.08 4.72
CA ARG A 250 -36.16 11.57 5.92
C ARG A 250 -35.60 12.73 6.75
N LEU A 251 -36.43 13.25 7.66
CA LEU A 251 -36.15 14.46 8.43
C LEU A 251 -34.94 14.25 9.33
N ASP A 252 -34.78 13.04 9.86
CA ASP A 252 -33.60 12.50 10.53
C ASP A 252 -32.31 12.69 9.71
N VAL A 253 -32.32 12.26 8.45
CA VAL A 253 -31.18 12.34 7.53
C VAL A 253 -30.86 13.79 7.16
N GLU A 254 -31.87 14.60 6.83
CA GLU A 254 -31.68 16.02 6.49
C GLU A 254 -31.25 16.84 7.72
N GLN A 255 -31.76 16.54 8.92
CA GLN A 255 -31.39 17.19 10.19
C GLN A 255 -29.92 16.94 10.55
N ALA A 256 -29.45 15.70 10.42
CA ALA A 256 -28.03 15.37 10.63
C ALA A 256 -27.12 16.05 9.59
N CYS A 257 -27.50 16.03 8.31
CA CYS A 257 -26.72 16.68 7.25
C CYS A 257 -26.67 18.22 7.41
N THR A 258 -27.80 18.84 7.77
CA THR A 258 -27.93 20.30 7.93
C THR A 258 -27.15 20.77 9.16
N LEU A 259 -27.31 20.11 10.31
CA LEU A 259 -26.58 20.46 11.53
C LEU A 259 -25.05 20.40 11.34
N LEU A 260 -24.54 19.41 10.60
CA LEU A 260 -23.10 19.35 10.30
C LEU A 260 -22.66 20.50 9.36
N ALA A 261 -23.47 20.83 8.35
CA ALA A 261 -23.16 21.93 7.43
C ALA A 261 -23.16 23.30 8.13
N ASP A 262 -24.17 23.57 8.97
CA ASP A 262 -24.29 24.79 9.76
C ASP A 262 -23.13 24.97 10.75
N LEU A 263 -22.72 23.91 11.44
CA LEU A 263 -21.62 23.97 12.41
C LEU A 263 -20.25 24.12 11.74
N ILE A 264 -20.05 23.56 10.54
CA ILE A 264 -18.82 23.78 9.75
C ILE A 264 -18.74 25.25 9.29
N GLU A 265 -19.86 25.84 8.89
CA GLU A 265 -19.95 27.27 8.52
C GLU A 265 -19.72 28.19 9.74
N ALA A 266 -20.37 27.91 10.87
CA ALA A 266 -20.15 28.64 12.13
C ALA A 266 -18.70 28.52 12.66
N ASN A 267 -18.00 27.42 12.34
CA ASN A 267 -16.57 27.23 12.60
C ASN A 267 -15.65 27.99 11.61
N GLY A 268 -16.19 28.85 10.73
CA GLY A 268 -15.41 29.70 9.81
C GLY A 268 -14.94 29.00 8.53
N SER A 269 -15.46 27.81 8.22
CA SER A 269 -15.19 27.12 6.96
C SER A 269 -16.29 27.41 5.92
N ARG A 270 -16.00 27.22 4.63
CA ARG A 270 -17.02 27.36 3.57
C ARG A 270 -18.11 26.31 3.76
N ARG A 271 -19.38 26.72 3.80
CA ARG A 271 -20.56 25.84 3.93
C ARG A 271 -20.49 24.67 2.93
N PRO A 272 -20.43 23.41 3.37
CA PRO A 272 -20.43 22.27 2.45
C PRO A 272 -21.79 22.11 1.75
N ALA A 273 -21.77 21.76 0.45
CA ALA A 273 -22.98 21.41 -0.27
C ALA A 273 -23.48 20.02 0.16
N ILE A 274 -24.74 19.93 0.61
CA ILE A 274 -25.38 18.68 1.01
C ILE A 274 -25.76 17.89 -0.26
N THR A 275 -24.84 17.07 -0.76
CA THR A 275 -25.05 16.19 -1.93
C THR A 275 -25.90 14.97 -1.59
N GLN A 276 -26.27 14.15 -2.59
CA GLN A 276 -26.91 12.85 -2.33
C GLN A 276 -25.99 11.93 -1.49
N GLN A 277 -24.69 11.92 -1.77
CA GLN A 277 -23.70 11.14 -0.99
C GLN A 277 -23.71 11.47 0.52
N TRP A 278 -23.99 12.72 0.91
CA TRP A 278 -24.13 13.07 2.34
C TRP A 278 -25.34 12.38 2.96
N ARG A 279 -26.48 12.38 2.26
CA ARG A 279 -27.72 11.70 2.66
C ARG A 279 -27.56 10.19 2.70
N ASP A 280 -26.79 9.63 1.75
CA ASP A 280 -26.52 8.19 1.69
C ASP A 280 -25.68 7.71 2.87
N GLU A 281 -24.61 8.43 3.25
CA GLU A 281 -23.83 8.07 4.44
C GLU A 281 -24.59 8.34 5.75
N ALA A 282 -25.40 9.41 5.82
CA ALA A 282 -26.30 9.63 6.96
C ALA A 282 -27.34 8.49 7.11
N ARG A 283 -27.97 8.08 6.00
CA ARG A 283 -28.86 6.91 5.96
C ARG A 283 -28.12 5.63 6.36
N ARG A 284 -26.87 5.44 5.94
CA ARG A 284 -26.05 4.28 6.36
C ARG A 284 -25.77 4.26 7.86
N MET A 285 -25.53 5.41 8.50
CA MET A 285 -25.39 5.50 9.97
C MET A 285 -26.65 5.03 10.70
N ILE A 286 -27.82 5.46 10.23
CA ILE A 286 -29.11 5.19 10.89
C ILE A 286 -29.61 3.77 10.57
N ASP A 287 -29.69 3.39 9.28
CA ASP A 287 -30.32 2.14 8.84
C ASP A 287 -29.42 0.90 8.96
N ARG A 288 -28.13 1.03 8.64
CA ARG A 288 -27.20 -0.12 8.53
C ARG A 288 -26.30 -0.25 9.75
N ASP A 289 -25.77 0.87 10.22
CA ASP A 289 -24.88 0.87 11.37
C ASP A 289 -25.68 0.98 12.69
N SER A 290 -27.01 1.14 12.61
CA SER A 290 -27.99 1.18 13.70
C SER A 290 -27.68 2.22 14.79
N ILE A 291 -27.08 3.35 14.40
CA ILE A 291 -26.78 4.46 15.30
C ILE A 291 -28.04 5.33 15.46
N PRO A 292 -28.57 5.53 16.68
CA PRO A 292 -29.76 6.35 16.86
C PRO A 292 -29.46 7.82 16.51
N LEU A 293 -30.47 8.53 15.98
CA LEU A 293 -30.30 9.91 15.50
C LEU A 293 -29.67 10.84 16.56
N GLU A 294 -30.07 10.70 17.82
CA GLU A 294 -29.55 11.49 18.93
C GLU A 294 -28.02 11.35 19.10
N ASP A 295 -27.49 10.13 18.99
CA ASP A 295 -26.05 9.83 19.02
C ASP A 295 -25.32 10.44 17.82
N VAL A 296 -25.93 10.40 16.62
CA VAL A 296 -25.36 11.06 15.41
C VAL A 296 -25.27 12.57 15.63
N LEU A 297 -26.33 13.20 16.15
CA LEU A 297 -26.37 14.64 16.42
C LEU A 297 -25.42 15.03 17.57
N ALA A 298 -25.27 14.18 18.60
CA ALA A 298 -24.32 14.37 19.68
C ALA A 298 -22.87 14.28 19.18
N ALA A 299 -22.54 13.26 18.37
CA ALA A 299 -21.23 13.11 17.75
C ALA A 299 -20.88 14.27 16.80
N ILE A 300 -21.85 14.78 16.04
CA ILE A 300 -21.69 16.00 15.24
C ILE A 300 -21.31 17.17 16.15
N ARG A 301 -22.12 17.48 17.18
CA ARG A 301 -21.86 18.61 18.10
C ARG A 301 -20.51 18.49 18.80
N TRP A 302 -20.15 17.31 19.30
CA TRP A 302 -18.86 17.06 19.96
C TRP A 302 -17.69 17.21 18.98
N SER A 303 -17.80 16.66 17.76
CA SER A 303 -16.76 16.77 16.74
C SER A 303 -16.47 18.23 16.33
N GLN A 304 -17.50 19.08 16.29
CA GLN A 304 -17.37 20.49 15.89
C GLN A 304 -16.97 21.40 17.06
N ALA A 305 -17.23 21.00 18.30
CA ALA A 305 -16.77 21.70 19.51
C ALA A 305 -15.27 21.45 19.78
N ASP A 306 -14.76 20.24 19.51
CA ASP A 306 -13.36 19.92 19.76
C ASP A 306 -12.41 20.54 18.68
N PRO A 307 -11.31 21.22 19.06
CA PRO A 307 -10.40 21.85 18.10
C PRO A 307 -9.67 20.88 17.15
N PHE A 308 -9.37 19.66 17.59
CA PHE A 308 -8.72 18.65 16.76
C PHE A 308 -9.73 18.00 15.80
N TRP A 309 -10.92 17.67 16.29
CA TRP A 309 -11.93 17.00 15.47
C TRP A 309 -12.60 17.92 14.45
N ARG A 310 -12.83 19.20 14.74
CA ARG A 310 -13.50 20.11 13.79
C ARG A 310 -12.71 20.31 12.49
N ALA A 311 -11.38 20.35 12.58
CA ALA A 311 -10.49 20.44 11.42
C ALA A 311 -10.47 19.15 10.58
N ASN A 312 -10.82 18.01 11.18
CA ASN A 312 -10.81 16.70 10.53
C ASN A 312 -12.17 16.33 9.94
N ILE A 313 -13.27 16.57 10.66
CA ILE A 313 -14.64 16.20 10.29
C ILE A 313 -15.32 17.33 9.52
N LEU A 314 -15.08 17.35 8.20
CA LEU A 314 -15.64 18.33 7.26
C LEU A 314 -16.74 17.75 6.35
N SER A 315 -17.21 16.52 6.58
CA SER A 315 -18.28 15.89 5.80
C SER A 315 -18.89 14.64 6.46
N MET A 316 -20.15 14.31 6.12
CA MET A 316 -20.83 13.10 6.62
C MET A 316 -20.06 11.79 6.34
N PRO A 317 -19.45 11.56 5.15
CA PRO A 317 -18.59 10.39 4.93
C PRO A 317 -17.40 10.30 5.89
N LYS A 318 -16.81 11.44 6.31
CA LYS A 318 -15.74 11.46 7.31
C LYS A 318 -16.26 11.23 8.73
N LEU A 319 -17.39 11.84 9.10
CA LEU A 319 -18.06 11.63 10.39
C LEU A 319 -18.30 10.14 10.60
N ARG A 320 -19.00 9.50 9.65
CA ARG A 320 -19.31 8.07 9.69
C ARG A 320 -18.06 7.21 9.81
N LYS A 321 -17.02 7.47 9.00
CA LYS A 321 -15.76 6.70 9.03
C LYS A 321 -15.01 6.81 10.36
N GLN A 322 -15.19 7.89 11.11
CA GLN A 322 -14.50 8.13 12.38
C GLN A 322 -15.40 7.91 13.62
N TYR A 323 -16.66 7.50 13.43
CA TYR A 323 -17.69 7.51 14.47
C TYR A 323 -17.30 6.75 15.74
N ASP A 324 -16.74 5.53 15.62
CA ASP A 324 -16.33 4.74 16.79
C ASP A 324 -15.17 5.39 17.55
N THR A 325 -14.24 6.04 16.84
CA THR A 325 -13.11 6.74 17.46
C THR A 325 -13.55 8.05 18.12
N LEU A 326 -14.49 8.77 17.50
CA LEU A 326 -15.21 9.90 18.08
C LEU A 326 -15.91 9.50 19.38
N ARG A 327 -16.72 8.43 19.35
CA ARG A 327 -17.47 7.90 20.49
C ARG A 327 -16.57 7.51 21.66
N LEU A 328 -15.50 6.73 21.39
CA LEU A 328 -14.56 6.30 22.43
C LEU A 328 -13.75 7.46 23.04
N GLN A 329 -13.43 8.51 22.26
CA GLN A 329 -12.78 9.71 22.81
C GLN A 329 -13.77 10.62 23.55
N ALA A 330 -15.01 10.72 23.09
CA ALA A 330 -16.07 11.45 23.78
C ALA A 330 -16.36 10.84 25.16
N GLN A 331 -16.47 9.52 25.26
CA GLN A 331 -16.63 8.81 26.53
C GLN A 331 -15.46 9.06 27.50
N ARG A 332 -14.21 9.13 27.00
CA ARG A 332 -13.04 9.46 27.82
C ARG A 332 -13.03 10.90 28.35
N LYS A 333 -13.56 11.88 27.59
CA LYS A 333 -13.71 13.27 28.07
C LYS A 333 -14.96 13.46 28.94
N GLY A 334 -16.00 12.68 28.70
CA GLY A 334 -17.30 12.75 29.40
C GLY A 334 -17.33 12.07 30.77
N ASN A 335 -16.29 11.33 31.16
CA ASN A 335 -16.18 10.70 32.47
C ASN A 335 -14.92 11.14 33.23
N PRO A 336 -14.94 12.30 33.91
CA PRO A 336 -13.82 12.78 34.74
C PRO A 336 -13.58 11.96 36.02
N SER A 337 -14.43 10.96 36.32
CA SER A 337 -14.48 10.30 37.63
C SER A 337 -14.71 8.79 37.54
N SER A 338 -13.84 8.09 36.80
CA SER A 338 -13.54 6.66 37.07
C SER A 338 -12.04 6.42 37.15
N GLY A 339 -11.39 7.09 38.11
CA GLY A 339 -10.12 6.60 38.65
C GLY A 339 -10.33 5.29 39.42
N LEU A 340 -9.24 4.54 39.67
CA LEU A 340 -9.22 3.23 40.33
C LEU A 340 -9.97 2.10 39.57
N ALA A 341 -9.33 1.60 38.51
CA ALA A 341 -9.48 0.22 38.03
C ALA A 341 -8.18 -0.27 37.37
N ALA A 342 -7.04 -0.14 38.07
CA ALA A 342 -5.74 -0.48 37.53
C ALA A 342 -5.50 -2.01 37.52
N THR A 343 -5.46 -2.60 36.33
CA THR A 343 -4.98 -3.98 36.09
C THR A 343 -3.95 -3.94 34.95
N GLY A 344 -2.78 -4.59 35.05
CA GLY A 344 -2.28 -5.38 36.18
C GLY A 344 -0.77 -5.66 36.12
N THR A 345 0.05 -4.60 36.13
CA THR A 345 1.53 -4.66 36.18
C THR A 345 2.10 -3.93 37.40
N ASP A 346 1.78 -2.64 37.54
CA ASP A 346 2.49 -1.74 38.45
C ASP A 346 2.34 -2.12 39.93
N ALA A 347 1.19 -2.68 40.32
CA ALA A 347 0.97 -3.15 41.69
C ALA A 347 1.99 -4.22 42.11
N ARG A 348 2.28 -5.20 41.23
CA ARG A 348 3.27 -6.27 41.51
C ARG A 348 4.70 -5.72 41.52
N VAL A 349 4.98 -4.70 40.72
CA VAL A 349 6.28 -4.01 40.73
C VAL A 349 6.45 -3.24 42.05
N ALA A 350 5.46 -2.46 42.46
CA ALA A 350 5.49 -1.71 43.72
C ALA A 350 5.61 -2.64 44.94
N GLU A 351 4.87 -3.75 44.96
CA GLU A 351 4.92 -4.77 46.00
C GLU A 351 6.30 -5.45 46.07
N HIS A 352 6.90 -5.81 44.92
CA HIS A 352 8.27 -6.32 44.86
C HIS A 352 9.31 -5.28 45.34
N TYR A 353 9.16 -3.99 44.99
CA TYR A 353 10.07 -2.95 45.47
C TYR A 353 9.92 -2.71 46.98
N ALA A 354 8.71 -2.78 47.54
CA ALA A 354 8.46 -2.69 48.98
C ALA A 354 9.09 -3.88 49.75
N LEU A 355 8.89 -5.11 49.26
CA LEU A 355 9.54 -6.32 49.81
C LEU A 355 11.07 -6.22 49.76
N LYS A 356 11.63 -5.74 48.64
CA LYS A 356 13.07 -5.53 48.49
C LYS A 356 13.61 -4.47 49.45
N ALA A 357 12.87 -3.38 49.67
CA ALA A 357 13.23 -2.34 50.64
C ALA A 357 13.20 -2.85 52.10
N GLN A 358 12.18 -3.63 52.47
CA GLN A 358 12.10 -4.26 53.80
C GLN A 358 13.23 -5.28 54.02
N MET A 359 13.57 -6.08 53.00
CA MET A 359 14.65 -7.05 53.10
C MET A 359 16.03 -6.39 53.24
N VAL A 360 16.28 -5.26 52.55
CA VAL A 360 17.49 -4.45 52.73
C VAL A 360 17.53 -3.79 54.11
N ALA A 361 16.39 -3.28 54.61
CA ALA A 361 16.32 -2.71 55.96
C ALA A 361 16.62 -3.75 57.07
N LEU A 362 16.13 -4.99 56.91
CA LEU A 362 16.44 -6.10 57.81
C LEU A 362 17.92 -6.52 57.75
N TYR A 363 18.50 -6.60 56.55
CA TYR A 363 19.93 -6.93 56.36
C TYR A 363 20.84 -5.90 57.07
N ASN A 364 20.60 -4.61 56.83
CA ASN A 364 21.39 -3.53 57.45
C ASN A 364 21.21 -3.49 58.98
N ALA A 365 20.03 -3.87 59.49
CA ALA A 365 19.78 -3.97 60.93
C ALA A 365 20.55 -5.12 61.60
N THR A 366 20.94 -6.16 60.86
CA THR A 366 21.75 -7.27 61.39
C THR A 366 23.26 -7.02 61.37
N GLU A 367 23.76 -6.06 60.58
CA GLU A 367 25.20 -5.68 60.56
C GLU A 367 25.58 -4.63 61.62
N THR A 368 24.64 -4.15 62.44
CA THR A 368 24.87 -3.09 63.44
C THR A 368 24.65 -3.59 64.88
N ARG A 369 25.20 -4.75 65.26
CA ARG A 369 25.04 -5.32 66.60
C ARG A 369 26.21 -6.17 67.08
#